data_AF-A0A833JDY5-F1
#
_entry.id   AF-A0A833JDY5-F1
#
_cell.length_a   1.000
_cell.length_b   1.000
_cell.length_c   1.000
_cell.angle_alpha   90.00
_cell.angle_beta   90.00
_cell.angle_gamma   90.00
#
_symmetry.space_group_name_H-M   'P 1'
#
loop_
_entity.id
_entity.type
_entity.pdbx_description
1 polymer ?
#
loop_
_entity_poly.entity_id
_entity_poly.type
_entity_poly.pdbx_seq_one_letter_code
_entity_poly.pdbx_strand_id
1 'polypeptide(L)'
;MSNQNNFANNIAIDIKKSYLRFPFTFILSAIVSFLGIYFFDILEKNDYILKIIISSIISIPFSIAIYLFFESINYKKYLFLPSLISFVFVTLHFFATKLDFTNGYYYKISQLFLIFHLFISVSPFLFKKDINNFWSFNKNLLHRLILAILYSMTLFLGLSFAIFITQYLFDLNYLFPKNIYIKLWFFCAFIFQVSVFILGIPSSIENIKTYEKYPNGLKTFIQYIFIPLLLLYMIILYFYLGKILLAWNLPKGQVGWMVSTLGVLGILCILFLYPVRKSLETRWSQIFEKYFYILLLPLLAMLFLGVFTRIYTYGFTENRYFLLLLAFWLLAISLYFKISKSNNIKIFPISLLIALFVSMIGPWGAYQVSERSQVKIFKESLANNKILVNGKIQKITQTLSFEERKRISSLFEYIQNNYGISSLIEVINNEQLNNLLEKEKVKSNHQEIKELFMKEIGIKFIPKWQTKEKVE
;
A
#
# COMPACT_ATOMS: atom_id res chain seq x y z
N MET A 1 -6.98 42.32 17.45
CA MET A 1 -8.32 41.68 17.39
C MET A 1 -8.94 41.68 15.98
N SER A 2 -8.84 42.75 15.17
CA SER A 2 -9.41 42.78 13.80
C SER A 2 -8.84 41.73 12.83
N ASN A 3 -7.51 41.47 12.85
CA ASN A 3 -6.89 40.46 11.98
C ASN A 3 -7.24 39.00 12.35
N GLN A 4 -7.52 38.70 13.62
CA GLN A 4 -7.92 37.36 14.06
C GLN A 4 -9.37 37.05 13.67
N ASN A 5 -10.28 38.04 13.78
CA ASN A 5 -11.66 37.89 13.32
C ASN A 5 -11.73 37.71 11.80
N ASN A 6 -10.87 38.41 11.04
CA ASN A 6 -10.77 38.21 9.59
C ASN A 6 -10.21 36.82 9.24
N PHE A 7 -9.23 36.30 9.99
CA PHE A 7 -8.68 34.96 9.77
C PHE A 7 -9.70 33.85 10.06
N ALA A 8 -10.38 33.91 11.20
CA ALA A 8 -11.40 32.93 11.58
C ALA A 8 -12.59 32.92 10.60
N ASN A 9 -13.05 34.10 10.18
CA ASN A 9 -14.12 34.22 9.18
C ASN A 9 -13.70 33.67 7.81
N ASN A 10 -12.47 33.93 7.36
CA ASN A 10 -11.96 33.39 6.11
C ASN A 10 -11.87 31.85 6.13
N ILE A 11 -11.39 31.28 7.24
CA ILE A 11 -11.37 29.82 7.43
C ILE A 11 -12.79 29.25 7.42
N ALA A 12 -13.73 29.86 8.13
CA ALA A 12 -15.11 29.39 8.17
C ALA A 12 -15.76 29.40 6.77
N ILE A 13 -15.48 30.41 5.97
CA ILE A 13 -15.94 30.50 4.57
C ILE A 13 -15.31 29.39 3.72
N ASP A 14 -14.01 29.13 3.86
CA ASP A 14 -13.29 28.10 3.10
C ASP A 14 -13.73 26.68 3.51
N ILE A 15 -14.00 26.46 4.80
CA ILE A 15 -14.61 25.23 5.32
C ILE A 15 -15.99 25.04 4.70
N LYS A 16 -16.84 26.06 4.74
CA LYS A 16 -18.20 25.98 4.17
C LYS A 16 -18.16 25.66 2.68
N LYS A 17 -17.30 26.34 1.91
CA LYS A 17 -17.13 26.06 0.47
C LYS A 17 -16.66 24.63 0.22
N SER A 18 -15.69 24.16 0.99
CA SER A 18 -15.14 22.81 0.85
C SER A 18 -16.16 21.74 1.23
N TYR A 19 -16.96 21.96 2.28
CA TYR A 19 -18.05 21.08 2.68
C TYR A 19 -19.14 20.99 1.60
N LEU A 20 -19.52 22.11 1.01
CA LEU A 20 -20.47 22.14 -0.10
C LEU A 20 -19.90 21.50 -1.37
N ARG A 21 -18.58 21.52 -1.54
CA ARG A 21 -17.88 20.90 -2.66
C ARG A 21 -17.78 19.38 -2.48
N PHE A 22 -17.35 18.88 -1.32
CA PHE A 22 -17.14 17.44 -1.07
C PHE A 22 -18.04 16.86 0.05
N PRO A 23 -19.37 17.08 0.02
CA PRO A 23 -20.23 16.73 1.16
C PRO A 23 -20.22 15.24 1.47
N PHE A 24 -20.15 14.39 0.44
CA PHE A 24 -20.12 12.94 0.62
C PHE A 24 -18.83 12.47 1.31
N THR A 25 -17.69 13.08 0.99
CA THR A 25 -16.40 12.72 1.62
C THR A 25 -16.40 13.07 3.11
N PHE A 26 -17.00 14.20 3.49
CA PHE A 26 -17.18 14.55 4.91
C PHE A 26 -18.11 13.58 5.65
N ILE A 27 -19.20 13.14 5.00
CA ILE A 27 -20.10 12.12 5.57
C ILE A 27 -19.34 10.81 5.80
N LEU A 28 -18.57 10.33 4.81
CA LEU A 28 -17.77 9.10 4.96
C LEU A 28 -16.72 9.24 6.07
N SER A 29 -16.03 10.39 6.14
CA SER A 29 -15.08 10.71 7.20
C SER A 29 -15.74 10.66 8.59
N ALA A 30 -16.93 11.24 8.73
CA ALA A 30 -17.71 11.21 9.97
C ALA A 30 -18.15 9.78 10.34
N ILE A 31 -18.63 9.00 9.36
CA ILE A 31 -19.01 7.60 9.55
C ILE A 31 -17.81 6.78 10.05
N VAL A 32 -16.65 6.90 9.40
CA VAL A 32 -15.43 6.17 9.82
C VAL A 32 -15.01 6.57 11.23
N SER A 33 -15.01 7.87 11.54
CA SER A 33 -14.63 8.33 12.87
C SER A 33 -15.60 7.82 13.94
N PHE A 34 -16.91 7.94 13.72
CA PHE A 34 -17.93 7.51 14.67
C PHE A 34 -17.93 5.99 14.85
N LEU A 35 -18.03 5.23 13.75
CA LEU A 35 -18.05 3.76 13.82
C LEU A 35 -16.71 3.20 14.30
N GLY A 36 -15.59 3.83 13.97
CA GLY A 36 -14.27 3.45 14.47
C GLY A 36 -14.18 3.61 15.99
N ILE A 37 -14.64 4.75 16.53
CA ILE A 37 -14.72 4.97 17.98
C ILE A 37 -15.64 3.94 18.63
N TYR A 38 -16.85 3.76 18.08
CA TYR A 38 -17.85 2.82 18.58
C TYR A 38 -17.35 1.36 18.55
N PHE A 39 -16.65 0.94 17.49
CA PHE A 39 -16.12 -0.42 17.34
C PHE A 39 -15.12 -0.80 18.44
N PHE A 40 -14.42 0.17 19.02
CA PHE A 40 -13.51 -0.05 20.14
C PHE A 40 -14.20 0.04 21.52
N ASP A 41 -15.49 0.36 21.57
CA ASP A 41 -16.30 0.39 22.79
C ASP A 41 -17.19 -0.85 22.97
N ILE A 42 -17.54 -1.52 21.87
CA ILE A 42 -18.35 -2.75 21.92
C ILE A 42 -17.52 -3.95 22.41
N LEU A 43 -18.10 -4.76 23.30
CA LEU A 43 -17.51 -6.01 23.79
C LEU A 43 -17.52 -7.09 22.70
N GLU A 44 -18.65 -7.20 21.98
CA GLU A 44 -18.81 -8.12 20.86
C GLU A 44 -18.56 -7.40 19.55
N LYS A 45 -17.44 -7.73 18.90
CA LYS A 45 -17.08 -7.15 17.61
C LYS A 45 -18.02 -7.66 16.52
N ASN A 46 -18.58 -6.73 15.75
CA ASN A 46 -19.48 -7.03 14.66
C ASN A 46 -18.78 -6.83 13.31
N ASP A 47 -18.66 -7.90 12.53
CA ASP A 47 -18.02 -7.89 11.21
C ASP A 47 -18.69 -6.92 10.24
N TYR A 48 -20.01 -6.70 10.33
CA TYR A 48 -20.72 -5.75 9.47
C TYR A 48 -20.28 -4.31 9.73
N ILE A 49 -20.04 -3.94 10.99
CA ILE A 49 -19.52 -2.62 11.35
C ILE A 49 -18.13 -2.43 10.74
N LEU A 50 -17.27 -3.45 10.87
CA LEU A 50 -15.93 -3.41 10.30
C LEU A 50 -15.95 -3.30 8.77
N LYS A 51 -16.84 -4.03 8.08
CA LYS A 51 -17.04 -3.90 6.62
C LYS A 51 -17.45 -2.49 6.22
N ILE A 52 -18.33 -1.84 6.98
CA ILE A 52 -18.74 -0.45 6.72
C ILE A 52 -17.56 0.50 6.93
N ILE A 53 -16.78 0.33 8.00
CA ILE A 53 -15.57 1.12 8.28
C ILE A 53 -14.59 0.99 7.11
N ILE A 54 -14.23 -0.23 6.71
CA ILE A 54 -13.27 -0.50 5.61
C ILE A 54 -13.78 0.10 4.29
N SER A 55 -15.05 -0.13 3.94
CA SER A 55 -15.67 0.39 2.72
C SER A 55 -15.64 1.91 2.67
N SER A 56 -15.91 2.54 3.81
CA SER A 56 -15.90 4.00 3.95
C SER A 56 -14.47 4.56 3.85
N ILE A 57 -13.47 3.94 4.50
CA ILE A 57 -12.06 4.32 4.40
C ILE A 57 -11.59 4.32 2.94
N ILE A 58 -11.92 3.26 2.20
CA ILE A 58 -11.54 3.10 0.79
C ILE A 58 -12.29 4.09 -0.10
N SER A 59 -13.54 4.40 0.23
CA SER A 59 -14.39 5.30 -0.55
C SER A 59 -14.08 6.78 -0.33
N ILE A 60 -13.37 7.17 0.75
CA ILE A 60 -12.91 8.55 0.95
C ILE A 60 -12.07 9.04 -0.24
N PRO A 61 -10.91 8.44 -0.60
CA PRO A 61 -10.13 8.90 -1.74
C PRO A 61 -10.87 8.73 -3.06
N PHE A 62 -11.71 7.69 -3.20
CA PHE A 62 -12.46 7.46 -4.43
C PHE A 62 -13.51 8.55 -4.67
N SER A 63 -14.25 8.96 -3.63
CA SER A 63 -15.24 10.03 -3.69
C SER A 63 -14.62 11.36 -4.12
N ILE A 64 -13.43 11.68 -3.60
CA ILE A 64 -12.67 12.87 -4.01
C ILE A 64 -12.29 12.76 -5.50
N ALA A 65 -11.75 11.62 -5.92
CA ALA A 65 -11.30 11.43 -7.30
C ALA A 65 -12.47 11.55 -8.29
N ILE A 66 -13.62 10.94 -7.98
CA ILE A 66 -14.84 11.01 -8.80
C ILE A 66 -15.36 12.44 -8.87
N TYR A 67 -15.45 13.11 -7.73
CA TYR A 67 -15.89 14.50 -7.70
C TYR A 67 -15.06 15.36 -8.65
N LEU A 68 -13.73 15.26 -8.53
CA LEU A 68 -12.78 16.01 -9.36
C LEU A 68 -12.86 15.62 -10.85
N PHE A 69 -13.14 14.36 -11.16
CA PHE A 69 -13.35 13.92 -12.54
C PHE A 69 -14.58 14.61 -13.16
N PHE A 70 -15.74 14.52 -12.52
CA PHE A 70 -16.97 15.13 -13.03
C PHE A 70 -16.91 16.67 -13.06
N GLU A 71 -16.25 17.27 -12.07
CA GLU A 71 -15.96 18.70 -12.08
C GLU A 71 -15.09 19.10 -13.29
N SER A 72 -14.11 18.28 -13.66
CA SER A 72 -13.21 18.57 -14.79
C SER A 72 -13.87 18.54 -16.16
N ILE A 73 -14.98 17.79 -16.31
CA ILE A 73 -15.80 17.72 -17.53
C ILE A 73 -17.03 18.63 -17.48
N ASN A 74 -17.07 19.57 -16.52
CA ASN A 74 -18.17 20.53 -16.31
C ASN A 74 -19.55 19.91 -16.04
N TYR A 75 -19.61 18.64 -15.64
CA TYR A 75 -20.85 17.98 -15.24
C TYR A 75 -21.13 18.26 -13.76
N LYS A 76 -21.66 19.46 -13.48
CA LYS A 76 -21.90 19.96 -12.10
C LYS A 76 -23.24 19.52 -11.51
N LYS A 77 -24.16 19.00 -12.35
CA LYS A 77 -25.48 18.53 -11.92
C LYS A 77 -25.30 17.16 -11.25
N TYR A 78 -25.61 17.05 -9.97
CA TYR A 78 -25.54 15.80 -9.17
C TYR A 78 -24.15 15.26 -8.83
N LEU A 79 -23.12 16.09 -8.57
CA LEU A 79 -21.79 15.61 -8.17
C LEU A 79 -21.75 14.70 -6.91
N PHE A 80 -22.79 14.76 -6.08
CA PHE A 80 -23.00 13.85 -4.96
C PHE A 80 -23.33 12.41 -5.42
N LEU A 81 -24.11 12.26 -6.49
CA LEU A 81 -24.70 10.99 -6.90
C LEU A 81 -23.65 9.98 -7.42
N PRO A 82 -22.68 10.35 -8.29
CA PRO A 82 -21.59 9.45 -8.67
C PRO A 82 -20.73 9.01 -7.48
N SER A 83 -20.50 9.91 -6.52
CA SER A 83 -19.74 9.61 -5.30
C SER A 83 -20.50 8.61 -4.42
N LEU A 84 -21.81 8.80 -4.28
CA LEU A 84 -22.70 7.89 -3.55
C LEU A 84 -22.76 6.51 -4.21
N ILE A 85 -23.02 6.44 -5.52
CA ILE A 85 -23.09 5.18 -6.29
C ILE A 85 -21.79 4.38 -6.12
N SER A 86 -20.66 5.09 -6.11
CA SER A 86 -19.35 4.47 -5.98
C SER A 86 -19.10 3.90 -4.59
N PHE A 87 -19.55 4.57 -3.54
CA PHE A 87 -19.54 3.99 -2.20
C PHE A 87 -20.50 2.81 -2.08
N VAL A 88 -21.71 2.89 -2.66
CA VAL A 88 -22.64 1.76 -2.67
C VAL A 88 -22.01 0.56 -3.35
N PHE A 89 -21.34 0.76 -4.49
CA PHE A 89 -20.62 -0.32 -5.18
C PHE A 89 -19.50 -0.92 -4.33
N VAL A 90 -18.64 -0.09 -3.71
CA VAL A 90 -17.56 -0.55 -2.82
C VAL A 90 -18.14 -1.31 -1.61
N THR A 91 -19.22 -0.79 -1.02
CA THR A 91 -19.88 -1.41 0.13
C THR A 91 -20.49 -2.75 -0.26
N LEU A 92 -21.26 -2.81 -1.35
CA LEU A 92 -21.83 -4.05 -1.86
C LEU A 92 -20.75 -5.09 -2.14
N HIS A 93 -19.59 -4.70 -2.70
CA HIS A 93 -18.45 -5.60 -2.87
C HIS A 93 -17.99 -6.20 -1.53
N PHE A 94 -17.71 -5.36 -0.52
CA PHE A 94 -17.25 -5.85 0.78
C PHE A 94 -18.30 -6.67 1.55
N PHE A 95 -19.59 -6.38 1.34
CA PHE A 95 -20.68 -7.18 1.89
C PHE A 95 -20.81 -8.52 1.18
N ALA A 96 -20.64 -8.57 -0.14
CA ALA A 96 -20.63 -9.80 -0.93
C ALA A 96 -19.40 -10.68 -0.68
N THR A 97 -18.27 -10.09 -0.25
CA THR A 97 -17.08 -10.86 0.14
C THR A 97 -17.12 -11.27 1.61
N LYS A 98 -16.66 -12.49 1.93
CA LYS A 98 -16.42 -12.89 3.32
C LYS A 98 -15.31 -12.00 3.89
N LEU A 99 -15.49 -11.54 5.13
CA LEU A 99 -14.40 -10.87 5.83
C LEU A 99 -13.45 -11.95 6.33
N ASP A 100 -12.23 -11.94 5.82
CA ASP A 100 -11.16 -12.82 6.28
C ASP A 100 -10.02 -11.93 6.80
N PHE A 101 -9.64 -12.09 8.07
CA PHE A 101 -8.53 -11.32 8.66
C PHE A 101 -7.15 -11.82 8.19
N THR A 102 -7.08 -12.30 6.96
CA THR A 102 -5.86 -12.81 6.33
C THR A 102 -4.98 -11.66 5.85
N ASN A 103 -3.69 -11.90 5.75
CA ASN A 103 -2.75 -10.97 5.14
C ASN A 103 -3.16 -10.63 3.70
N GLY A 104 -3.67 -11.61 2.94
CA GLY A 104 -4.12 -11.40 1.56
C GLY A 104 -5.26 -10.38 1.49
N TYR A 105 -6.19 -10.40 2.45
CA TYR A 105 -7.24 -9.39 2.57
C TYR A 105 -6.69 -7.99 2.85
N TYR A 106 -5.73 -7.86 3.78
CA TYR A 106 -5.08 -6.58 4.06
C TYR A 106 -4.29 -6.03 2.86
N TYR A 107 -3.62 -6.90 2.09
CA TYR A 107 -2.98 -6.51 0.83
C TYR A 107 -4.00 -5.99 -0.19
N LYS A 108 -5.14 -6.68 -0.37
CA LYS A 108 -6.23 -6.25 -1.27
C LYS A 108 -6.77 -4.87 -0.90
N ILE A 109 -7.06 -4.65 0.38
CA ILE A 109 -7.53 -3.36 0.90
C ILE A 109 -6.49 -2.27 0.65
N SER A 110 -5.22 -2.54 0.97
CA SER A 110 -4.13 -1.58 0.80
C SER A 110 -3.90 -1.21 -0.66
N GLN A 111 -3.98 -2.20 -1.56
CA GLN A 111 -3.88 -2.00 -3.00
C GLN A 111 -5.04 -1.16 -3.53
N LEU A 112 -6.28 -1.44 -3.10
CA LEU A 112 -7.46 -0.69 -3.54
C LEU A 112 -7.42 0.77 -3.03
N PHE A 113 -7.03 0.97 -1.77
CA PHE A 113 -6.79 2.31 -1.22
C PHE A 113 -5.73 3.07 -2.02
N LEU A 114 -4.62 2.42 -2.38
CA LEU A 114 -3.56 3.01 -3.20
C LEU A 114 -4.06 3.38 -4.61
N ILE A 115 -4.83 2.50 -5.26
CA ILE A 115 -5.44 2.76 -6.57
C ILE A 115 -6.31 4.01 -6.51
N PHE A 116 -7.21 4.13 -5.54
CA PHE A 116 -8.08 5.29 -5.43
C PHE A 116 -7.35 6.56 -5.01
N HIS A 117 -6.31 6.46 -4.20
CA HIS A 117 -5.45 7.59 -3.88
C HIS A 117 -4.70 8.10 -5.12
N LEU A 118 -4.11 7.20 -5.90
CA LEU A 118 -3.49 7.52 -7.19
C LEU A 118 -4.51 8.08 -8.19
N PHE A 119 -5.77 7.64 -8.12
CA PHE A 119 -6.80 8.13 -9.01
C PHE A 119 -7.05 9.64 -8.82
N ILE A 120 -6.99 10.16 -7.59
CA ILE A 120 -7.09 11.61 -7.30
C ILE A 120 -6.07 12.42 -8.14
N SER A 121 -4.85 11.90 -8.28
CA SER A 121 -3.76 12.55 -9.05
C SER A 121 -4.11 12.77 -10.52
N VAL A 122 -4.89 11.85 -11.09
CA VAL A 122 -5.15 11.76 -12.53
C VAL A 122 -6.54 12.27 -12.90
N SER A 123 -7.51 12.10 -12.00
CA SER A 123 -8.93 12.21 -12.31
C SER A 123 -9.34 13.54 -12.96
N PRO A 124 -8.85 14.74 -12.56
CA PRO A 124 -9.26 15.98 -13.21
C PRO A 124 -8.58 16.24 -14.57
N PHE A 125 -7.64 15.38 -14.98
CA PHE A 125 -6.78 15.57 -16.15
C PHE A 125 -6.81 14.41 -17.14
N LEU A 126 -7.73 13.45 -16.98
CA LEU A 126 -7.87 12.29 -17.87
C LEU A 126 -8.09 12.70 -19.34
N PHE A 127 -8.97 13.69 -19.58
CA PHE A 127 -9.30 14.17 -20.93
C PHE A 127 -8.63 15.49 -21.30
N LYS A 128 -7.96 16.17 -20.35
CA LYS A 128 -7.28 17.44 -20.60
C LYS A 128 -5.85 17.16 -21.10
N LYS A 129 -5.34 17.92 -22.08
CA LYS A 129 -3.94 17.76 -22.56
C LYS A 129 -2.92 18.60 -21.79
N ASP A 130 -3.37 19.44 -20.87
CA ASP A 130 -2.51 20.35 -20.13
C ASP A 130 -1.61 19.60 -19.13
N ILE A 131 -0.30 19.57 -19.40
CA ILE A 131 0.71 18.89 -18.58
C ILE A 131 1.21 19.81 -17.45
N ASN A 132 1.27 21.12 -17.68
CA ASN A 132 1.76 22.08 -16.68
C ASN A 132 0.76 22.24 -15.54
N ASN A 133 -0.54 22.34 -15.87
CA ASN A 133 -1.59 22.35 -14.84
C ASN A 133 -1.70 21.00 -14.13
N PHE A 134 -1.50 19.89 -14.84
CA PHE A 134 -1.40 18.57 -14.20
C PHE A 134 -0.26 18.50 -13.18
N TRP A 135 0.92 19.02 -13.53
CA TRP A 135 2.05 19.10 -12.60
C TRP A 135 1.73 19.99 -11.39
N SER A 136 1.23 21.20 -11.64
CA SER A 136 0.92 22.17 -10.58
C SER A 136 -0.14 21.66 -9.62
N PHE A 137 -1.18 21.01 -10.16
CA PHE A 137 -2.21 20.34 -9.37
C PHE A 137 -1.61 19.26 -8.47
N ASN A 138 -0.78 18.37 -9.01
CA ASN A 138 -0.18 17.27 -8.24
C ASN A 138 0.85 17.74 -7.20
N LYS A 139 1.65 18.77 -7.54
CA LYS A 139 2.53 19.47 -6.59
C LYS A 139 1.70 20.00 -5.41
N ASN A 140 0.59 20.69 -5.70
CA ASN A 140 -0.31 21.21 -4.67
C ASN A 140 -0.95 20.09 -3.85
N LEU A 141 -1.44 19.03 -4.49
CA LEU A 141 -2.02 17.86 -3.82
C LEU A 141 -1.03 17.24 -2.83
N LEU A 142 0.21 17.01 -3.26
CA LEU A 142 1.26 16.43 -2.42
C LEU A 142 1.62 17.35 -1.24
N HIS A 143 1.78 18.65 -1.49
CA HIS A 143 2.01 19.63 -0.43
C HIS A 143 0.87 19.62 0.60
N ARG A 144 -0.38 19.56 0.15
CA ARG A 144 -1.55 19.49 1.03
C ARG A 144 -1.64 18.17 1.78
N LEU A 145 -1.26 17.05 1.17
CA LEU A 145 -1.19 15.76 1.85
C LEU A 145 -0.16 15.79 2.98
N ILE A 146 1.03 16.31 2.72
CA ILE A 146 2.10 16.46 3.74
C ILE A 146 1.63 17.35 4.88
N LEU A 147 1.05 18.52 4.59
CA LEU A 147 0.52 19.41 5.62
C LEU A 147 -0.61 18.77 6.43
N ALA A 148 -1.53 18.05 5.77
CA ALA A 148 -2.62 17.36 6.45
C ALA A 148 -2.11 16.30 7.43
N ILE A 149 -1.12 15.49 7.01
CA ILE A 149 -0.47 14.49 7.87
C ILE A 149 0.28 15.17 9.01
N LEU A 150 1.06 16.22 8.73
CA LEU A 150 1.82 16.94 9.75
C LEU A 150 0.90 17.55 10.81
N TYR A 151 -0.17 18.21 10.38
CA TYR A 151 -1.12 18.84 11.30
C TYR A 151 -1.91 17.79 12.10
N SER A 152 -2.37 16.70 11.47
CA SER A 152 -3.10 15.65 12.18
C SER A 152 -2.22 14.88 13.16
N MET A 153 -0.96 14.61 12.81
CA MET A 153 0.01 13.99 13.72
C MET A 153 0.35 14.91 14.88
N THR A 154 0.56 16.20 14.62
CA THR A 154 0.84 17.17 15.69
C THR A 154 -0.33 17.26 16.66
N LEU A 155 -1.56 17.31 16.13
CA LEU A 155 -2.78 17.31 16.95
C LEU A 155 -2.90 16.01 17.76
N PHE A 156 -2.73 14.85 17.12
CA PHE A 156 -2.80 13.55 17.77
C PHE A 156 -1.76 13.40 18.89
N LEU A 157 -0.50 13.74 18.62
CA LEU A 157 0.60 13.66 19.58
C LEU A 157 0.40 14.66 20.73
N GLY A 158 0.02 15.91 20.42
CA GLY A 158 -0.23 16.92 21.43
C GLY A 158 -1.36 16.54 22.38
N LEU A 159 -2.49 16.05 21.84
CA LEU A 159 -3.61 15.58 22.65
C LEU A 159 -3.29 14.28 23.40
N SER A 160 -2.59 13.34 22.78
CA SER A 160 -2.15 12.11 23.45
C SER A 160 -1.21 12.41 24.62
N PHE A 161 -0.28 13.35 24.43
CA PHE A 161 0.64 13.76 25.49
C PHE A 161 -0.08 14.50 26.62
N ALA A 162 -1.06 15.34 26.30
CA ALA A 162 -1.90 16.00 27.29
C ALA A 162 -2.71 14.98 28.13
N ILE A 163 -3.30 13.96 27.49
CA ILE A 163 -4.00 12.87 28.18
C ILE A 163 -3.03 12.11 29.08
N PHE A 164 -1.86 11.72 28.56
CA PHE A 164 -0.83 11.01 29.31
C PHE A 164 -0.35 11.80 30.54
N ILE A 165 -0.05 13.09 30.39
CA ILE A 165 0.35 13.95 31.51
C ILE A 165 -0.78 14.06 32.52
N THR A 166 -2.03 14.19 32.09
CA THR A 166 -3.18 14.29 32.99
C THR A 166 -3.38 13.00 33.79
N GLN A 167 -3.24 11.85 33.14
CA GLN A 167 -3.25 10.54 33.79
C GLN A 167 -2.15 10.41 34.83
N TYR A 168 -0.94 10.89 34.52
CA TYR A 168 0.24 10.79 35.38
C TYR A 168 0.22 11.78 36.56
N LEU A 169 -0.11 13.06 36.32
CA LEU A 169 -0.05 14.10 37.35
C LEU A 169 -1.18 14.02 38.38
N PHE A 170 -2.35 13.52 37.96
CA PHE A 170 -3.56 13.50 38.79
C PHE A 170 -4.00 12.08 39.16
N ASP A 171 -3.22 11.06 38.81
CA ASP A 171 -3.56 9.63 39.00
C ASP A 171 -4.94 9.24 38.41
N LEU A 172 -5.37 9.92 37.35
CA LEU A 172 -6.70 9.79 36.74
C LEU A 172 -6.82 8.62 35.75
N ASN A 173 -6.06 7.55 35.93
CA ASN A 173 -6.05 6.39 35.03
C ASN A 173 -7.45 5.77 34.86
N TYR A 174 -8.30 5.86 35.88
CA TYR A 174 -9.67 5.33 35.87
C TYR A 174 -10.66 6.16 35.01
N LEU A 175 -10.37 7.44 34.75
CA LEU A 175 -11.26 8.30 33.95
C LEU A 175 -11.14 8.05 32.44
N PHE A 176 -10.01 7.49 31.99
CA PHE A 176 -9.72 7.31 30.58
C PHE A 176 -9.80 5.83 30.19
N PRO A 177 -10.63 5.46 29.19
CA PRO A 177 -10.68 4.08 28.72
C PRO A 177 -9.34 3.68 28.10
N LYS A 178 -8.97 2.40 28.21
CA LYS A 178 -7.73 1.86 27.60
C LYS A 178 -7.59 2.19 26.10
N ASN A 179 -8.73 2.31 25.42
CA ASN A 179 -8.81 2.57 23.99
C ASN A 179 -8.85 4.08 23.65
N ILE A 180 -8.61 4.99 24.59
CA ILE A 180 -8.70 6.44 24.35
C ILE A 180 -7.78 6.91 23.20
N TYR A 181 -6.56 6.40 23.13
CA TYR A 181 -5.60 6.77 22.11
C TYR A 181 -6.05 6.33 20.71
N ILE A 182 -6.63 5.13 20.56
CA ILE A 182 -7.15 4.68 19.27
C ILE A 182 -8.40 5.47 18.84
N LYS A 183 -9.26 5.85 19.80
CA LYS A 183 -10.41 6.73 19.52
C LYS A 183 -9.97 8.10 19.05
N LEU A 184 -8.98 8.68 19.73
CA LEU A 184 -8.38 9.96 19.36
C LEU A 184 -7.73 9.88 17.97
N TRP A 185 -7.10 8.75 17.65
CA TRP A 185 -6.55 8.50 16.32
C TRP A 185 -7.63 8.53 15.24
N PHE A 186 -8.79 7.87 15.43
CA PHE A 186 -9.88 7.92 14.45
C PHE A 186 -10.38 9.34 14.19
N PHE A 187 -10.53 10.14 15.25
CA PHE A 187 -10.90 11.55 15.11
C PHE A 187 -9.84 12.34 14.33
N CYS A 188 -8.57 12.24 14.72
CA CYS A 188 -7.49 12.99 14.08
C CYS A 188 -7.26 12.57 12.61
N ALA A 189 -7.31 11.26 12.33
CA ALA A 189 -7.02 10.70 11.02
C ALA A 189 -8.18 10.86 10.03
N PHE A 190 -9.44 10.80 10.48
CA PHE A 190 -10.59 10.86 9.57
C PHE A 190 -11.30 12.19 9.60
N ILE A 191 -11.59 12.80 10.75
CA ILE A 191 -12.22 14.13 10.77
C ILE A 191 -11.18 15.18 10.40
N PHE A 192 -10.11 15.28 11.18
CA PHE A 192 -9.20 16.42 11.08
C PHE A 192 -8.34 16.36 9.81
N GLN A 193 -7.63 15.26 9.56
CA GLN A 193 -6.74 15.13 8.40
C GLN A 193 -7.48 15.25 7.06
N VAL A 194 -8.63 14.59 6.90
CA VAL A 194 -9.42 14.65 5.66
C VAL A 194 -9.93 16.07 5.43
N SER A 195 -10.40 16.77 6.47
CA SER A 195 -10.82 18.16 6.38
C SER A 195 -9.68 19.06 5.90
N VAL A 196 -8.49 18.97 6.52
CA VAL A 196 -7.31 19.76 6.15
C VAL A 196 -6.86 19.47 4.71
N PHE A 197 -6.89 18.20 4.30
CA PHE A 197 -6.54 17.80 2.94
C PHE A 197 -7.49 18.41 1.90
N ILE A 198 -8.81 18.26 2.11
CA ILE A 198 -9.85 18.73 1.18
C ILE A 198 -9.85 20.26 1.05
N LEU A 199 -9.70 20.97 2.18
CA LEU A 199 -9.58 22.43 2.22
C LEU A 199 -8.45 22.95 1.32
N GLY A 200 -7.42 22.12 1.14
CA GLY A 200 -6.28 22.44 0.32
C GLY A 200 -6.46 22.24 -1.18
N ILE A 201 -7.52 21.56 -1.62
CA ILE A 201 -7.74 21.21 -3.04
C ILE A 201 -8.24 22.45 -3.79
N PRO A 202 -7.54 22.93 -4.85
CA PRO A 202 -7.93 24.13 -5.58
C PRO A 202 -9.37 24.09 -6.08
N SER A 203 -10.13 25.17 -5.89
CA SER A 203 -11.56 25.29 -6.24
C SER A 203 -11.84 25.39 -7.74
N SER A 204 -10.84 25.75 -8.54
CA SER A 204 -10.94 25.79 -9.99
C SER A 204 -9.67 25.23 -10.63
N ILE A 205 -9.80 24.07 -11.27
CA ILE A 205 -8.72 23.41 -12.02
C ILE A 205 -8.23 24.31 -13.17
N GLU A 206 -9.12 25.16 -13.71
CA GLU A 206 -8.84 26.06 -14.84
C GLU A 206 -8.16 27.36 -14.45
N ASN A 207 -8.35 27.84 -13.21
CA ASN A 207 -7.64 29.02 -12.69
C ASN A 207 -6.49 28.64 -11.76
N ILE A 208 -5.97 27.40 -11.83
CA ILE A 208 -4.64 27.11 -11.27
C ILE A 208 -3.69 27.96 -12.09
N LYS A 209 -3.41 29.17 -11.60
CA LYS A 209 -2.64 30.19 -12.31
C LYS A 209 -1.41 29.52 -12.89
N THR A 210 -1.30 29.53 -14.21
CA THR A 210 -0.27 28.86 -15.02
C THR A 210 1.15 29.38 -14.77
N TYR A 211 1.35 30.19 -13.73
CA TYR A 211 2.56 30.96 -13.43
C TYR A 211 2.77 31.22 -11.94
N GLU A 212 2.36 30.32 -11.03
CA GLU A 212 3.09 30.29 -9.75
C GLU A 212 4.55 30.01 -10.07
N LYS A 213 5.44 30.99 -9.85
CA LYS A 213 6.88 30.79 -9.95
C LYS A 213 7.23 29.52 -9.19
N TYR A 214 7.93 28.60 -9.86
CA TYR A 214 8.39 27.36 -9.26
C TYR A 214 9.05 27.69 -7.92
N PRO A 215 8.63 27.08 -6.80
CA PRO A 215 9.05 27.54 -5.48
C PRO A 215 10.56 27.39 -5.33
N ASN A 216 11.25 28.51 -5.06
CA ASN A 216 12.72 28.54 -4.98
C ASN A 216 13.24 27.53 -3.94
N GLY A 217 12.58 27.38 -2.80
CA GLY A 217 12.94 26.38 -1.79
C GLY A 217 12.91 24.94 -2.32
N LEU A 218 11.87 24.57 -3.08
CA LEU A 218 11.81 23.25 -3.73
C LEU A 218 12.91 23.11 -4.79
N LYS A 219 13.19 24.17 -5.55
CA LYS A 219 14.24 24.17 -6.58
C LYS A 219 15.60 23.88 -5.96
N THR A 220 15.92 24.61 -4.90
CA THR A 220 17.18 24.48 -4.17
C THR A 220 17.28 23.10 -3.53
N PHE A 221 16.23 22.64 -2.84
CA PHE A 221 16.20 21.30 -2.24
C PHE A 221 16.45 20.20 -3.27
N ILE A 222 15.75 20.23 -4.41
CA ILE A 222 15.89 19.19 -5.42
C ILE A 222 17.28 19.23 -6.07
N GLN A 223 17.75 20.40 -6.53
CA GLN A 223 18.99 20.50 -7.29
C GLN A 223 20.27 20.36 -6.43
N TYR A 224 20.26 20.83 -5.18
CA TYR A 224 21.47 20.87 -4.35
C TYR A 224 21.50 19.82 -3.25
N ILE A 225 20.37 19.20 -2.89
CA ILE A 225 20.32 18.19 -1.82
C ILE A 225 19.86 16.84 -2.37
N PHE A 226 18.66 16.80 -2.97
CA PHE A 226 18.04 15.53 -3.32
C PHE A 226 18.75 14.81 -4.48
N ILE A 227 19.07 15.53 -5.57
CA ILE A 227 19.78 14.95 -6.72
C ILE A 227 21.18 14.45 -6.32
N PRO A 228 22.04 15.24 -5.65
CA PRO A 228 23.33 14.75 -5.19
C PRO A 228 23.24 13.50 -4.32
N LEU A 229 22.27 13.43 -3.40
CA LEU A 229 22.03 12.25 -2.58
C LEU A 229 21.60 11.04 -3.41
N LEU A 230 20.73 11.22 -4.41
CA LEU A 230 20.30 10.16 -5.31
C LEU A 230 21.44 9.66 -6.20
N LEU A 231 22.31 10.56 -6.68
CA LEU A 231 23.50 10.18 -7.43
C LEU A 231 24.48 9.40 -6.56
N LEU A 232 24.70 9.83 -5.30
CA LEU A 232 25.49 9.07 -4.34
C LEU A 232 24.89 7.68 -4.10
N TYR A 233 23.57 7.58 -3.91
CA TYR A 233 22.90 6.30 -3.73
C TYR A 233 23.04 5.40 -4.97
N MET A 234 22.91 5.98 -6.17
CA MET A 234 23.15 5.27 -7.42
C MET A 234 24.58 4.76 -7.50
N ILE A 235 25.58 5.57 -7.17
CA ILE A 235 26.99 5.18 -7.13
C ILE A 235 27.21 3.98 -6.19
N ILE A 236 26.63 4.00 -4.98
CA ILE A 236 26.70 2.88 -4.04
C ILE A 236 26.12 1.60 -4.66
N LEU A 237 24.99 1.70 -5.36
CA LEU A 237 24.37 0.55 -6.02
C LEU A 237 25.19 0.04 -7.21
N TYR A 238 25.89 0.91 -7.92
CA TYR A 238 26.83 0.50 -8.96
C TYR A 238 28.07 -0.19 -8.40
N PHE A 239 28.62 0.26 -7.28
CA PHE A 239 29.68 -0.48 -6.57
C PHE A 239 29.19 -1.87 -6.13
N TYR A 240 27.95 -1.94 -5.63
CA TYR A 240 27.36 -3.21 -5.24
C TYR A 240 27.09 -4.14 -6.42
N LEU A 241 26.63 -3.60 -7.56
CA LEU A 241 26.54 -4.34 -8.81
C LEU A 241 27.91 -4.89 -9.23
N GLY A 242 28.96 -4.07 -9.18
CA GLY A 242 30.33 -4.51 -9.43
C GLY A 242 30.78 -5.63 -8.50
N LYS A 243 30.48 -5.53 -7.20
CA LYS A 243 30.76 -6.59 -6.22
C LYS A 243 30.06 -7.91 -6.60
N ILE A 244 28.82 -7.86 -7.07
CA ILE A 244 28.07 -9.06 -7.48
C ILE A 244 28.66 -9.67 -8.74
N LEU A 245 29.03 -8.85 -9.72
CA LEU A 245 29.65 -9.31 -10.97
C LEU A 245 31.03 -9.94 -10.72
N LEU A 246 31.82 -9.40 -9.78
CA LEU A 246 33.13 -9.97 -9.42
C LEU A 246 33.02 -11.23 -8.58
N ALA A 247 32.13 -11.25 -7.58
CA ALA A 247 31.96 -12.39 -6.68
C ALA A 247 31.11 -13.52 -7.30
N TRP A 248 30.42 -13.24 -8.41
CA TRP A 248 29.43 -14.10 -9.05
C TRP A 248 28.38 -14.67 -8.08
N ASN A 249 28.07 -13.91 -7.03
CA ASN A 249 27.21 -14.35 -5.95
C ASN A 249 26.14 -13.29 -5.68
N LEU A 250 24.88 -13.65 -5.96
CA LEU A 250 23.75 -12.77 -5.77
C LEU A 250 23.27 -12.82 -4.30
N PRO A 251 23.37 -11.70 -3.57
CA PRO A 251 23.04 -11.66 -2.15
C PRO A 251 21.55 -11.88 -1.90
N LYS A 252 21.24 -12.67 -0.88
CA LYS A 252 19.88 -13.12 -0.59
C LYS A 252 19.00 -11.95 -0.11
N GLY A 253 18.13 -11.44 -0.99
CA GLY A 253 16.91 -10.69 -0.63
C GLY A 253 17.06 -9.20 -0.30
N GLN A 254 18.26 -8.62 -0.42
CA GLN A 254 18.48 -7.19 -0.13
C GLN A 254 18.36 -6.31 -1.37
N VAL A 255 18.70 -6.84 -2.56
CA VAL A 255 18.70 -6.11 -3.83
C VAL A 255 17.33 -5.48 -4.16
N GLY A 256 16.25 -6.20 -3.84
CA GLY A 256 14.89 -5.86 -4.22
C GLY A 256 14.47 -4.45 -3.80
N TRP A 257 14.47 -4.20 -2.49
CA TRP A 257 14.04 -2.91 -1.95
C TRP A 257 15.00 -1.79 -2.35
N MET A 258 16.31 -2.07 -2.43
CA MET A 258 17.31 -1.05 -2.74
C MET A 258 17.09 -0.43 -4.12
N VAL A 259 17.04 -1.27 -5.16
CA VAL A 259 16.86 -0.79 -6.54
C VAL A 259 15.47 -0.18 -6.73
N SER A 260 14.42 -0.79 -6.16
CA SER A 260 13.07 -0.25 -6.23
C SER A 260 12.96 1.13 -5.58
N THR A 261 13.57 1.34 -4.41
CA THR A 261 13.59 2.66 -3.74
C THR A 261 14.33 3.69 -4.59
N LEU A 262 15.49 3.36 -5.17
CA LEU A 262 16.20 4.27 -6.08
C LEU A 262 15.32 4.65 -7.28
N GLY A 263 14.67 3.66 -7.92
CA GLY A 263 13.83 3.88 -9.09
C GLY A 263 12.63 4.79 -8.79
N VAL A 264 11.91 4.52 -7.69
CA VAL A 264 10.75 5.32 -7.27
C VAL A 264 11.18 6.75 -6.89
N LEU A 265 12.22 6.91 -6.06
CA LEU A 265 12.70 8.24 -5.67
C LEU A 265 13.22 9.04 -6.86
N GLY A 266 13.91 8.39 -7.79
CA GLY A 266 14.42 9.05 -8.99
C GLY A 266 13.30 9.51 -9.94
N ILE A 267 12.25 8.71 -10.11
CA ILE A 267 11.04 9.14 -10.84
C ILE A 267 10.37 10.32 -10.14
N LEU A 268 10.20 10.27 -8.82
CA LEU A 268 9.65 11.39 -8.05
C LEU A 268 10.50 12.66 -8.23
N CYS A 269 11.83 12.52 -8.23
CA CYS A 269 12.74 13.63 -8.49
C CYS A 269 12.52 14.23 -9.89
N ILE A 270 12.39 13.40 -10.92
CA ILE A 270 12.11 13.86 -12.30
C ILE A 270 10.75 14.56 -12.38
N LEU A 271 9.73 14.02 -11.71
CA LEU A 271 8.42 14.68 -11.61
C LEU A 271 8.55 16.07 -11.00
N PHE A 272 9.28 16.24 -9.90
CA PHE A 272 9.52 17.57 -9.32
C PHE A 272 10.33 18.49 -10.23
N LEU A 273 11.27 17.96 -11.00
CA LEU A 273 12.15 18.73 -11.88
C LEU A 273 11.44 19.22 -13.16
N TYR A 274 10.32 18.61 -13.53
CA TYR A 274 9.65 18.79 -14.82
C TYR A 274 9.52 20.26 -15.29
N PRO A 275 9.07 21.23 -14.47
CA PRO A 275 8.91 22.63 -14.93
C PRO A 275 10.24 23.37 -15.14
N VAL A 276 11.31 22.96 -14.45
CA VAL A 276 12.62 23.65 -14.43
C VAL A 276 13.71 22.89 -15.18
N ARG A 277 13.38 21.78 -15.84
CA ARG A 277 14.32 20.94 -16.60
C ARG A 277 15.13 21.69 -17.67
N LYS A 278 14.58 22.79 -18.21
CA LYS A 278 15.26 23.62 -19.23
C LYS A 278 16.14 24.72 -18.64
N SER A 279 16.05 24.95 -17.32
CA SER A 279 16.76 26.02 -16.59
C SER A 279 17.48 25.47 -15.35
N LEU A 280 18.10 24.29 -15.52
CA LEU A 280 18.91 23.63 -14.49
C LEU A 280 20.23 24.40 -14.31
N GLU A 281 20.51 24.79 -13.07
CA GLU A 281 21.66 25.62 -12.72
C GLU A 281 22.92 24.78 -12.51
N THR A 282 22.75 23.52 -12.11
CA THR A 282 23.84 22.65 -11.68
C THR A 282 24.12 21.52 -12.65
N ARG A 283 25.41 21.19 -12.83
CA ARG A 283 25.85 20.14 -13.75
C ARG A 283 25.34 18.74 -13.35
N TRP A 284 25.32 18.43 -12.05
CA TRP A 284 24.79 17.15 -11.57
C TRP A 284 23.29 16.99 -11.84
N SER A 285 22.50 18.07 -11.76
CA SER A 285 21.08 18.03 -12.14
C SER A 285 20.88 17.75 -13.62
N GLN A 286 21.71 18.35 -14.48
CA GLN A 286 21.69 18.09 -15.92
C GLN A 286 22.10 16.64 -16.25
N ILE A 287 23.13 16.11 -15.58
CA ILE A 287 23.56 14.71 -15.72
C ILE A 287 22.42 13.78 -15.28
N PHE A 288 21.81 14.05 -14.12
CA PHE A 288 20.73 13.24 -13.60
C PHE A 288 19.54 13.21 -14.57
N GLU A 289 19.05 14.37 -15.03
CA GLU A 289 17.92 14.43 -15.98
C GLU A 289 18.19 13.66 -17.28
N LYS A 290 19.40 13.80 -17.83
CA LYS A 290 19.78 13.18 -19.10
C LYS A 290 20.04 11.68 -19.00
N TYR A 291 20.67 11.22 -17.91
CA TYR A 291 21.21 9.86 -17.81
C TYR A 291 20.48 8.95 -16.81
N PHE A 292 19.56 9.47 -15.99
CA PHE A 292 18.88 8.67 -14.97
C PHE A 292 18.27 7.37 -15.53
N TYR A 293 17.45 7.46 -16.58
CA TYR A 293 16.76 6.29 -17.13
C TYR A 293 17.71 5.24 -17.70
N ILE A 294 18.81 5.66 -18.34
CA ILE A 294 19.79 4.72 -18.89
C ILE A 294 20.64 4.08 -17.79
N LEU A 295 21.00 4.84 -16.75
CA LEU A 295 21.72 4.31 -15.58
C LEU A 295 20.83 3.43 -14.70
N LEU A 296 19.50 3.58 -14.79
CA LEU A 296 18.58 2.70 -14.09
C LEU A 296 18.52 1.30 -14.73
N LEU A 297 18.77 1.15 -16.04
CA LEU A 297 18.61 -0.15 -16.74
C LEU A 297 19.52 -1.27 -16.20
N PRO A 298 20.85 -1.08 -15.99
CA PRO A 298 21.69 -2.13 -15.41
C PRO A 298 21.25 -2.53 -13.99
N LEU A 299 20.80 -1.56 -13.19
CA LEU A 299 20.29 -1.82 -11.84
C LEU A 299 18.96 -2.59 -11.89
N LEU A 300 18.09 -2.31 -12.88
CA LEU A 300 16.88 -3.09 -13.11
C LEU A 300 17.19 -4.52 -13.54
N ALA A 301 18.22 -4.76 -14.36
CA ALA A 301 18.65 -6.12 -14.70
C ALA A 301 19.04 -6.90 -13.44
N MET A 302 19.79 -6.28 -12.54
CA MET A 302 20.12 -6.84 -11.23
C MET A 302 18.87 -7.08 -10.35
N LEU A 303 17.88 -6.18 -10.38
CA LEU A 303 16.59 -6.37 -9.70
C LEU A 303 15.83 -7.60 -10.25
N PHE A 304 15.73 -7.73 -11.58
CA PHE A 304 15.09 -8.88 -12.23
C PHE A 304 15.78 -10.19 -11.84
N LEU A 305 17.11 -10.25 -11.89
CA LEU A 305 17.86 -11.43 -11.46
C LEU A 305 17.52 -11.79 -10.00
N GLY A 306 17.54 -10.80 -9.09
CA GLY A 306 17.21 -11.01 -7.67
C GLY A 306 15.79 -11.54 -7.45
N VAL A 307 14.82 -11.01 -8.16
CA VAL A 307 13.42 -11.41 -8.03
C VAL A 307 13.18 -12.78 -8.66
N PHE A 308 13.70 -13.04 -9.86
CA PHE A 308 13.53 -14.32 -10.55
C PHE A 308 14.19 -15.47 -9.80
N THR A 309 15.40 -15.29 -9.24
CA THR A 309 16.01 -16.33 -8.39
C THR A 309 15.09 -16.66 -7.21
N ARG A 310 14.45 -15.67 -6.57
CA ARG A 310 13.52 -15.91 -5.46
C ARG A 310 12.24 -16.60 -5.89
N ILE A 311 11.68 -16.22 -7.04
CA ILE A 311 10.48 -16.85 -7.59
C ILE A 311 10.79 -18.30 -7.98
N TYR A 312 11.93 -18.56 -8.61
CA TYR A 312 12.35 -19.90 -8.98
C TYR A 312 12.55 -20.81 -7.75
N THR A 313 13.22 -20.32 -6.70
CA THR A 313 13.49 -21.12 -5.50
C THR A 313 12.27 -21.32 -4.60
N TYR A 314 11.42 -20.29 -4.46
CA TYR A 314 10.38 -20.25 -3.41
C TYR A 314 8.96 -19.98 -3.93
N GLY A 315 8.76 -19.90 -5.25
CA GLY A 315 7.48 -19.57 -5.87
C GLY A 315 7.08 -18.10 -5.78
N PHE A 316 5.88 -17.80 -6.29
CA PHE A 316 5.27 -16.48 -6.19
C PHE A 316 4.71 -16.23 -4.78
N THR A 317 4.94 -15.02 -4.28
CA THR A 317 4.28 -14.44 -3.10
C THR A 317 3.74 -13.07 -3.49
N GLU A 318 2.77 -12.48 -2.75
CA GLU A 318 2.26 -11.13 -3.05
C GLU A 318 3.41 -10.12 -3.14
N ASN A 319 4.35 -10.15 -2.19
CA ASN A 319 5.51 -9.26 -2.18
C ASN A 319 6.40 -9.43 -3.43
N ARG A 320 6.67 -10.67 -3.86
CA ARG A 320 7.49 -10.93 -5.06
C ARG A 320 6.75 -10.52 -6.33
N TYR A 321 5.45 -10.71 -6.37
CA TYR A 321 4.60 -10.28 -7.47
C TYR A 321 4.63 -8.76 -7.62
N PHE A 322 4.34 -8.01 -6.54
CA PHE A 322 4.34 -6.53 -6.60
C PHE A 322 5.72 -5.96 -6.87
N LEU A 323 6.78 -6.60 -6.36
CA LEU A 323 8.15 -6.20 -6.68
C LEU A 323 8.47 -6.41 -8.17
N LEU A 324 8.02 -7.52 -8.75
CA LEU A 324 8.16 -7.80 -10.18
C LEU A 324 7.33 -6.83 -11.03
N LEU A 325 6.09 -6.54 -10.63
CA LEU A 325 5.21 -5.55 -11.27
C LEU A 325 5.89 -4.17 -11.28
N LEU A 326 6.43 -3.74 -10.14
CA LEU A 326 7.17 -2.48 -10.03
C LEU A 326 8.42 -2.50 -10.92
N ALA A 327 9.17 -3.59 -10.97
CA ALA A 327 10.35 -3.72 -11.82
C ALA A 327 9.99 -3.58 -13.31
N PHE A 328 8.95 -4.27 -13.77
CA PHE A 328 8.45 -4.13 -15.14
C PHE A 328 7.91 -2.73 -15.43
N TRP A 329 7.22 -2.11 -14.47
CA TRP A 329 6.74 -0.74 -14.62
C TRP A 329 7.90 0.25 -14.73
N LEU A 330 8.92 0.15 -13.87
CA LEU A 330 10.14 0.98 -13.93
C LEU A 330 10.88 0.79 -15.25
N LEU A 331 10.98 -0.45 -15.74
CA LEU A 331 11.56 -0.76 -17.03
C LEU A 331 10.77 -0.11 -18.17
N ALA A 332 9.45 -0.28 -18.19
CA ALA A 332 8.58 0.29 -19.21
C ALA A 332 8.66 1.81 -19.25
N ILE A 333 8.66 2.47 -18.08
CA ILE A 333 8.84 3.92 -17.96
C ILE A 333 10.23 4.35 -18.46
N SER A 334 11.29 3.64 -18.07
CA SER A 334 12.65 3.96 -18.49
C SER A 334 12.83 3.83 -20.00
N LEU A 335 12.29 2.77 -20.59
CA LEU A 335 12.27 2.56 -22.04
C LEU A 335 11.41 3.62 -22.74
N TYR A 336 10.22 3.94 -22.21
CA TYR A 336 9.36 4.97 -22.77
C TYR A 336 10.07 6.32 -22.84
N PHE A 337 10.66 6.82 -21.75
CA PHE A 337 11.36 8.11 -21.76
C PHE A 337 12.69 8.09 -22.51
N LYS A 338 13.29 6.90 -22.69
CA LYS A 338 14.50 6.76 -23.51
C LYS A 338 14.21 6.77 -25.01
N ILE A 339 13.15 6.09 -25.43
CA ILE A 339 12.79 5.88 -26.84
C ILE A 339 11.87 7.01 -27.34
N SER A 340 10.89 7.40 -26.52
CA SER A 340 9.93 8.43 -26.86
C SER A 340 10.52 9.82 -26.72
N LYS A 341 10.22 10.69 -27.68
CA LYS A 341 10.46 12.14 -27.56
C LYS A 341 9.37 12.85 -26.74
N SER A 342 8.34 12.11 -26.30
CA SER A 342 7.25 12.63 -25.49
C SER A 342 7.69 12.91 -24.06
N ASN A 343 7.25 14.06 -23.56
CA ASN A 343 7.50 14.51 -22.20
C ASN A 343 6.26 14.43 -21.31
N ASN A 344 5.35 13.51 -21.63
CA ASN A 344 4.06 13.42 -20.96
C ASN A 344 4.18 12.72 -19.60
N ILE A 345 4.39 13.51 -18.55
CA ILE A 345 4.47 13.04 -17.16
C ILE A 345 3.15 12.43 -16.62
N LYS A 346 2.03 12.52 -17.35
CA LYS A 346 0.80 11.82 -16.95
C LYS A 346 0.96 10.31 -17.01
N ILE A 347 1.88 9.81 -17.84
CA ILE A 347 2.09 8.39 -18.01
C ILE A 347 2.50 7.70 -16.71
N PHE A 348 3.21 8.39 -15.80
CA PHE A 348 3.64 7.80 -14.53
C PHE A 348 2.44 7.33 -13.69
N PRO A 349 1.55 8.20 -13.18
CA PRO A 349 0.44 7.73 -12.36
C PRO A 349 -0.62 6.97 -13.16
N ILE A 350 -0.86 7.28 -14.44
CA ILE A 350 -1.85 6.54 -15.25
C ILE A 350 -1.43 5.07 -15.44
N SER A 351 -0.20 4.83 -15.89
CA SER A 351 0.26 3.46 -16.14
C SER A 351 0.41 2.66 -14.84
N LEU A 352 0.82 3.30 -13.75
CA LEU A 352 0.89 2.64 -12.44
C LEU A 352 -0.50 2.27 -11.92
N LEU A 353 -1.48 3.17 -12.06
CA LEU A 353 -2.88 2.91 -11.70
C LEU A 353 -3.45 1.72 -12.48
N ILE A 354 -3.22 1.68 -13.80
CA ILE A 354 -3.63 0.57 -14.66
C ILE A 354 -2.95 -0.73 -14.22
N ALA A 355 -1.63 -0.71 -14.01
CA ALA A 355 -0.86 -1.88 -13.59
C ALA A 355 -1.37 -2.45 -12.25
N LEU A 356 -1.64 -1.57 -11.27
CA LEU A 356 -2.20 -1.97 -9.98
C LEU A 356 -3.61 -2.54 -10.14
N PHE A 357 -4.48 -1.92 -10.93
CA PHE A 357 -5.84 -2.41 -11.14
C PHE A 357 -5.85 -3.78 -11.83
N VAL A 358 -5.08 -3.95 -12.92
CA VAL A 358 -4.98 -5.22 -13.64
C VAL A 358 -4.40 -6.33 -12.76
N SER A 359 -3.43 -6.01 -11.90
CA SER A 359 -2.86 -6.99 -10.96
C SER A 359 -3.81 -7.43 -9.83
N MET A 360 -4.99 -6.81 -9.70
CA MET A 360 -5.98 -7.21 -8.70
C MET A 360 -6.99 -8.25 -9.23
N ILE A 361 -7.19 -8.31 -10.55
CA ILE A 361 -8.35 -8.98 -11.17
C ILE A 361 -7.89 -10.20 -12.00
N GLY A 362 -8.71 -11.25 -12.00
CA GLY A 362 -8.56 -12.37 -12.93
C GLY A 362 -7.47 -13.38 -12.51
N PRO A 363 -7.20 -14.38 -13.36
CA PRO A 363 -6.26 -15.46 -13.03
C PRO A 363 -4.80 -14.98 -12.93
N TRP A 364 -4.45 -13.87 -13.58
CA TRP A 364 -3.11 -13.26 -13.48
C TRP A 364 -2.94 -12.37 -12.25
N GLY A 365 -4.00 -12.14 -11.47
CA GLY A 365 -3.95 -11.28 -10.29
C GLY A 365 -2.93 -11.76 -9.25
N ALA A 366 -2.36 -10.81 -8.51
CA ALA A 366 -1.29 -11.04 -7.55
C ALA A 366 -1.66 -12.14 -6.53
N TYR A 367 -2.92 -12.10 -6.06
CA TYR A 367 -3.44 -13.03 -5.07
C TYR A 367 -3.63 -14.43 -5.65
N GLN A 368 -4.26 -14.55 -6.82
CA GLN A 368 -4.51 -15.84 -7.48
C GLN A 368 -3.23 -16.52 -7.96
N VAL A 369 -2.24 -15.75 -8.40
CA VAL A 369 -0.93 -16.30 -8.80
C VAL A 369 -0.15 -16.77 -7.58
N SER A 370 -0.14 -15.97 -6.51
CA SER A 370 0.55 -16.31 -5.27
C SER A 370 -0.07 -17.53 -4.59
N GLU A 371 -1.39 -17.57 -4.45
CA GLU A 371 -2.13 -18.71 -3.89
C GLU A 371 -1.84 -20.00 -4.65
N ARG A 372 -2.09 -20.03 -5.97
CA ARG A 372 -1.83 -21.21 -6.81
C ARG A 372 -0.38 -21.67 -6.74
N SER A 373 0.57 -20.73 -6.70
CA SER A 373 1.99 -21.07 -6.58
C SER A 373 2.31 -21.72 -5.24
N GLN A 374 1.85 -21.16 -4.13
CA GLN A 374 2.18 -21.65 -2.79
C GLN A 374 1.46 -22.97 -2.48
N VAL A 375 0.19 -23.09 -2.88
CA VAL A 375 -0.60 -24.33 -2.79
C VAL A 375 0.06 -25.46 -3.58
N LYS A 376 0.50 -25.19 -4.82
CA LYS A 376 1.22 -26.17 -5.64
C LYS A 376 2.53 -26.62 -4.98
N ILE A 377 3.35 -25.68 -4.52
CA ILE A 377 4.64 -25.99 -3.88
C ILE A 377 4.42 -26.77 -2.57
N PHE A 378 3.38 -26.44 -1.82
CA PHE A 378 3.02 -27.17 -0.60
C PHE A 378 2.63 -28.62 -0.93
N LYS A 379 1.75 -28.82 -1.92
CA LYS A 379 1.35 -30.15 -2.40
C LYS A 379 2.55 -30.99 -2.86
N GLU A 380 3.44 -30.41 -3.67
CA GLU A 380 4.67 -31.06 -4.12
C GLU A 380 5.60 -31.41 -2.95
N SER A 381 5.73 -30.50 -1.97
CA SER A 381 6.54 -30.73 -0.77
C SER A 381 6.00 -31.88 0.08
N LEU A 382 4.68 -32.05 0.19
CA LEU A 382 4.09 -33.18 0.91
C LEU A 382 4.24 -34.49 0.13
N ALA A 383 4.06 -34.46 -1.20
CA ALA A 383 4.19 -35.63 -2.06
C ALA A 383 5.63 -36.17 -2.10
N ASN A 384 6.62 -35.30 -2.28
CA ASN A 384 8.04 -35.68 -2.31
C ASN A 384 8.51 -36.31 -0.99
N ASN A 385 7.89 -35.91 0.12
CA ASN A 385 8.19 -36.44 1.46
C ASN A 385 7.31 -37.64 1.85
N LYS A 386 6.56 -38.20 0.91
CA LYS A 386 5.62 -39.32 1.13
C LYS A 386 4.61 -39.06 2.25
N ILE A 387 4.31 -37.79 2.54
CA ILE A 387 3.28 -37.38 3.49
C ILE A 387 1.92 -37.41 2.80
N LEU A 388 1.88 -37.03 1.52
CA LEU A 388 0.68 -37.10 0.67
C LEU A 388 0.83 -38.25 -0.34
N VAL A 389 0.10 -39.35 -0.12
CA VAL A 389 0.11 -40.54 -0.98
C VAL A 389 -1.33 -40.86 -1.39
N ASN A 390 -1.59 -40.99 -2.70
CA ASN A 390 -2.93 -41.24 -3.26
C ASN A 390 -4.00 -40.25 -2.75
N GLY A 391 -3.61 -38.98 -2.56
CA GLY A 391 -4.49 -37.92 -2.05
C GLY A 391 -4.80 -38.00 -0.55
N LYS A 392 -4.19 -38.94 0.19
CA LYS A 392 -4.35 -39.09 1.64
C LYS A 392 -3.09 -38.65 2.37
N ILE A 393 -3.30 -37.96 3.49
CA ILE A 393 -2.22 -37.67 4.43
C ILE A 393 -1.92 -38.92 5.23
N GLN A 394 -0.64 -39.23 5.35
CA GLN A 394 -0.12 -40.24 6.26
C GLN A 394 1.00 -39.67 7.12
N LYS A 395 1.18 -40.27 8.29
CA LYS A 395 2.32 -39.97 9.16
C LYS A 395 3.62 -40.21 8.41
N ILE A 396 4.59 -39.36 8.70
CA ILE A 396 5.88 -39.46 8.07
C ILE A 396 6.58 -40.77 8.45
N THR A 397 7.13 -41.43 7.44
CA THR A 397 7.86 -42.71 7.58
C THR A 397 9.37 -42.52 7.52
N GLN A 398 9.84 -41.33 7.12
CA GLN A 398 11.25 -41.00 6.94
C GLN A 398 11.67 -39.80 7.80
N THR A 399 12.94 -39.75 8.21
CA THR A 399 13.49 -38.60 8.92
C THR A 399 13.69 -37.44 7.95
N LEU A 400 12.96 -36.34 8.15
CA LEU A 400 13.19 -35.10 7.41
C LEU A 400 14.37 -34.33 7.95
N SER A 401 15.02 -33.56 7.09
CA SER A 401 15.93 -32.51 7.51
C SER A 401 15.18 -31.36 8.21
N PHE A 402 15.91 -30.61 9.04
CA PHE A 402 15.39 -29.39 9.67
C PHE A 402 14.84 -28.39 8.63
N GLU A 403 15.54 -28.22 7.51
CA GLU A 403 15.14 -27.30 6.43
C GLU A 403 13.84 -27.73 5.74
N GLU A 404 13.62 -29.03 5.54
CA GLU A 404 12.37 -29.54 4.96
C GLU A 404 11.19 -29.36 5.91
N ARG A 405 11.37 -29.71 7.20
CA ARG A 405 10.35 -29.46 8.24
C ARG A 405 9.98 -27.98 8.30
N LYS A 406 10.99 -27.10 8.28
CA LYS A 406 10.82 -25.65 8.29
C LYS A 406 10.12 -25.14 7.03
N ARG A 407 10.46 -25.69 5.86
CA ARG A 407 9.80 -25.36 4.59
C ARG A 407 8.31 -25.70 4.64
N ILE A 408 7.95 -26.93 5.02
CA ILE A 408 6.56 -27.38 5.15
C ILE A 408 5.81 -26.49 6.15
N SER A 409 6.41 -26.23 7.31
CA SER A 409 5.85 -25.33 8.35
C SER A 409 5.57 -23.93 7.80
N SER A 410 6.54 -23.35 7.08
CA SER A 410 6.41 -22.00 6.52
C SER A 410 5.37 -21.91 5.40
N LEU A 411 5.21 -22.96 4.58
CA LEU A 411 4.23 -23.00 3.49
C LEU A 411 2.80 -23.10 4.04
N PHE A 412 2.59 -24.00 5.00
CA PHE A 412 1.30 -24.12 5.68
C PHE A 412 0.90 -22.79 6.34
N GLU A 413 1.82 -22.21 7.11
CA GLU A 413 1.60 -20.93 7.77
C GLU A 413 1.31 -19.81 6.77
N TYR A 414 2.04 -19.77 5.65
CA TYR A 414 1.81 -18.77 4.60
C TYR A 414 0.41 -18.89 4.02
N ILE A 415 0.00 -20.09 3.58
CA ILE A 415 -1.30 -20.30 2.94
C ILE A 415 -2.42 -19.95 3.92
N GLN A 416 -2.35 -20.45 5.16
CA GLN A 416 -3.37 -20.17 6.16
C GLN A 416 -3.46 -18.68 6.50
N ASN A 417 -2.32 -18.02 6.73
CA ASN A 417 -2.32 -16.61 7.10
C ASN A 417 -2.72 -15.69 5.94
N ASN A 418 -2.49 -16.07 4.68
CA ASN A 418 -2.75 -15.21 3.51
C ASN A 418 -4.06 -15.52 2.78
N TYR A 419 -4.54 -16.77 2.80
CA TYR A 419 -5.73 -17.21 2.05
C TYR A 419 -6.74 -17.99 2.91
N GLY A 420 -6.38 -18.31 4.15
CA GLY A 420 -7.24 -19.07 5.05
C GLY A 420 -7.14 -20.60 4.86
N ILE A 421 -7.96 -21.31 5.62
CA ILE A 421 -7.93 -22.78 5.69
C ILE A 421 -8.53 -23.42 4.42
N SER A 422 -9.46 -22.74 3.76
CA SER A 422 -10.10 -23.23 2.52
C SER A 422 -9.07 -23.60 1.44
N SER A 423 -8.00 -22.83 1.32
CA SER A 423 -6.94 -23.08 0.34
C SER A 423 -6.04 -24.26 0.72
N LEU A 424 -6.03 -24.67 2.00
CA LEU A 424 -5.38 -25.91 2.44
C LEU A 424 -6.26 -27.14 2.19
N ILE A 425 -7.58 -26.98 2.27
CA ILE A 425 -8.56 -28.04 1.95
C ILE A 425 -8.42 -28.50 0.49
N GLU A 426 -8.07 -27.62 -0.45
CA GLU A 426 -7.80 -28.04 -1.84
C GLU A 426 -6.61 -29.01 -1.97
N VAL A 427 -5.69 -29.01 -0.99
CA VAL A 427 -4.51 -29.87 -0.97
C VAL A 427 -4.75 -31.16 -0.20
N ILE A 428 -5.54 -31.08 0.86
CA ILE A 428 -5.78 -32.13 1.85
C ILE A 428 -7.21 -32.63 1.63
N ASN A 429 -7.39 -33.91 1.31
CA ASN A 429 -8.74 -34.47 1.08
C ASN A 429 -9.76 -33.93 2.10
N ASN A 430 -10.86 -33.35 1.61
CA ASN A 430 -11.88 -32.64 2.38
C ASN A 430 -12.29 -33.41 3.64
N GLU A 431 -12.43 -34.75 3.56
CA GLU A 431 -12.82 -35.57 4.71
C GLU A 431 -11.78 -35.58 5.83
N GLN A 432 -10.48 -35.61 5.54
CA GLN A 432 -9.45 -35.66 6.57
C GLN A 432 -9.31 -34.33 7.31
N LEU A 433 -9.31 -33.20 6.59
CA LEU A 433 -9.23 -31.90 7.26
C LEU A 433 -10.52 -31.59 8.01
N ASN A 434 -11.68 -31.93 7.46
CA ASN A 434 -12.95 -31.79 8.17
C ASN A 434 -12.97 -32.67 9.43
N ASN A 435 -12.51 -33.93 9.34
CA ASN A 435 -12.36 -34.79 10.53
C ASN A 435 -11.37 -34.22 11.55
N LEU A 436 -10.28 -33.57 11.12
CA LEU A 436 -9.33 -32.89 12.02
C LEU A 436 -9.96 -31.65 12.69
N LEU A 437 -10.75 -30.89 11.93
CA LEU A 437 -11.47 -29.70 12.41
C LEU A 437 -12.71 -30.05 13.26
N GLU A 438 -13.26 -31.26 13.13
CA GLU A 438 -14.39 -31.76 13.92
C GLU A 438 -13.94 -32.52 15.18
N LYS A 439 -12.85 -33.32 15.11
CA LYS A 439 -12.33 -34.10 16.25
C LYS A 439 -11.86 -33.21 17.40
N GLU A 440 -11.32 -32.04 17.08
CA GLU A 440 -11.08 -31.01 18.05
C GLU A 440 -12.07 -29.89 17.74
N LYS A 441 -12.94 -29.51 18.69
CA LYS A 441 -13.91 -28.41 18.55
C LYS A 441 -13.19 -27.06 18.42
N VAL A 442 -12.35 -26.90 17.40
CA VAL A 442 -11.43 -25.78 17.25
C VAL A 442 -12.24 -24.57 16.82
N LYS A 443 -12.59 -23.74 17.80
CA LYS A 443 -13.02 -22.37 17.58
C LYS A 443 -11.85 -21.61 16.97
N SER A 444 -11.77 -21.58 15.64
CA SER A 444 -11.15 -20.54 14.81
C SER A 444 -9.77 -19.98 15.22
N ASN A 445 -8.97 -20.71 16.02
CA ASN A 445 -7.66 -20.27 16.42
C ASN A 445 -6.63 -20.75 15.40
N HIS A 446 -5.98 -19.82 14.71
CA HIS A 446 -5.08 -20.12 13.60
C HIS A 446 -3.88 -20.96 14.05
N GLN A 447 -3.47 -20.82 15.32
CA GLN A 447 -2.31 -21.52 15.88
C GLN A 447 -2.58 -23.00 16.16
N GLU A 448 -3.77 -23.33 16.68
CA GLU A 448 -4.18 -24.71 17.01
C GLU A 448 -4.22 -25.58 15.76
N ILE A 449 -4.75 -25.06 14.64
CA ILE A 449 -4.84 -25.80 13.37
C ILE A 449 -3.45 -26.13 12.81
N LYS A 450 -2.47 -25.24 12.97
CA LYS A 450 -1.08 -25.48 12.53
C LYS A 450 -0.48 -26.64 13.32
N GLU A 451 -0.59 -26.59 14.65
CA GLU A 451 -0.03 -27.60 15.54
C GLU A 451 -0.69 -28.96 15.33
N LEU A 452 -2.02 -28.98 15.14
CA LEU A 452 -2.79 -30.17 14.82
C LEU A 452 -2.32 -30.86 13.53
N PHE A 453 -2.24 -30.08 12.45
CA PHE A 453 -1.78 -30.62 11.17
C PHE A 453 -0.36 -31.19 11.28
N MET A 454 0.53 -30.47 11.96
CA MET A 454 1.93 -30.90 12.15
C MET A 454 2.01 -32.18 12.99
N LYS A 455 1.20 -32.30 14.04
CA LYS A 455 1.07 -33.52 14.86
C LYS A 455 0.56 -34.70 14.04
N GLU A 456 -0.42 -34.49 13.17
CA GLU A 456 -1.01 -35.54 12.34
C GLU A 456 0.00 -36.11 11.33
N ILE A 457 0.85 -35.25 10.74
CA ILE A 457 1.92 -35.69 9.83
C ILE A 457 3.18 -36.20 10.57
N GLY A 458 3.23 -36.07 11.90
CA GLY A 458 4.35 -36.53 12.73
C GLY A 458 5.57 -35.61 12.71
N ILE A 459 5.37 -34.29 12.53
CA ILE A 459 6.43 -33.28 12.48
C ILE A 459 6.22 -32.24 13.59
N LYS A 460 7.28 -31.76 14.24
CA LYS A 460 7.21 -30.57 15.09
C LYS A 460 7.19 -29.31 14.23
N PHE A 461 6.24 -28.40 14.50
CA PHE A 461 6.20 -27.10 13.82
C PHE A 461 7.49 -26.31 14.06
N ILE A 462 8.06 -25.76 12.99
CA ILE A 462 9.26 -24.92 13.07
C ILE A 462 8.89 -23.51 12.62
N PRO A 463 8.92 -22.52 13.54
CA PRO A 463 8.61 -21.15 13.17
C PRO A 463 9.68 -20.57 12.25
N LYS A 464 9.26 -19.64 11.38
CA LYS A 464 10.11 -19.04 10.35
C LYS A 464 11.41 -18.41 10.90
N TRP A 465 11.37 -17.87 12.12
CA TRP A 465 12.51 -17.20 12.77
C TRP A 465 13.55 -18.17 13.36
N GLN A 466 13.21 -19.46 13.54
CA GLN A 466 14.15 -20.44 14.09
C GLN A 466 15.22 -20.80 13.05
N THR A 467 16.49 -20.57 13.37
CA THR A 467 17.63 -20.74 12.44
C THR A 467 18.42 -22.03 12.66
N LYS A 468 18.25 -22.68 13.81
CA LYS A 468 18.89 -23.95 14.15
C LYS A 468 17.90 -24.88 14.83
N GLU A 469 18.15 -26.17 14.72
CA GLU A 469 17.40 -27.18 15.46
C GLU A 469 17.62 -26.96 16.97
N LYS A 470 16.52 -26.94 17.74
CA LYS A 470 16.64 -27.01 19.20
C LYS A 470 17.03 -28.46 19.51
N VAL A 471 18.25 -28.65 19.98
CA VAL A 471 18.64 -29.92 20.61
C VAL A 471 17.85 -29.95 21.92
N GLU A 472 16.83 -30.80 21.96
CA GLU A 472 16.13 -31.14 23.21
C GLU A 472 16.95 -32.14 24.01
#